data_AF-A0A3D5I1X1-F1
#
_entry.id   AF-A0A3D5I1X1-F1
#
_cell.length_a   1.000
_cell.length_b   1.000
_cell.length_c   1.000
_cell.angle_alpha   90.00
_cell.angle_beta   90.00
_cell.angle_gamma   90.00
#
_symmetry.space_group_name_H-M   'P 1'
#
loop_
_entity.id
_entity.type
_entity.pdbx_description
1 polymer ?
#
loop_
_entity_poly.entity_id
_entity_poly.type
_entity_poly.pdbx_seq_one_letter_code
_entity_poly.pdbx_strand_id
1 'polypeptide(L)'
;TLRDGRGRLLGQRDEGLTLRASRGRIAGVSGEPQLLWLLPEQPNGSFWLQQRRYRGALLVQLKEGRLQAINRLGVESYLPSVVGAEMPHQWPAEALRVQSV
;
A
#
# COMPACT_ATOMS: atom_id res chain seq x y z
N THR A 1 -10.42 -5.75 -3.46
CA THR A 1 -11.31 -5.99 -2.28
C THR A 1 -10.97 -5.02 -1.14
N LEU A 2 -11.93 -4.76 -0.26
CA LEU A 2 -11.86 -3.82 0.86
C LEU A 2 -12.00 -4.59 2.19
N ARG A 3 -11.07 -4.40 3.13
CA ARG A 3 -11.11 -5.08 4.44
C ARG A 3 -10.83 -4.12 5.59
N ASP A 4 -11.42 -4.35 6.75
CA ASP A 4 -11.08 -3.57 7.96
C ASP A 4 -9.76 -4.03 8.61
N GLY A 5 -9.35 -3.35 9.69
CA GLY A 5 -8.14 -3.70 10.46
C GLY A 5 -8.19 -5.05 11.16
N ARG A 6 -9.35 -5.70 11.23
CA ARG A 6 -9.49 -7.08 11.74
C ARG A 6 -9.52 -8.10 10.59
N GLY A 7 -9.34 -7.65 9.34
CA GLY A 7 -9.35 -8.49 8.15
C GLY A 7 -10.74 -8.85 7.64
N ARG A 8 -11.81 -8.32 8.24
CA ARG A 8 -13.19 -8.58 7.81
C ARG A 8 -13.45 -7.91 6.46
N LEU A 9 -14.05 -8.65 5.53
CA LEU A 9 -14.44 -8.13 4.23
C LEU A 9 -15.54 -7.07 4.40
N LEU A 10 -15.28 -5.87 3.91
CA LEU A 10 -16.23 -4.76 3.85
C LEU A 10 -16.91 -4.66 2.48
N GLY A 11 -16.28 -5.25 1.46
CA GLY A 11 -16.84 -5.37 0.11
C GLY A 11 -15.77 -5.45 -0.98
N GLN A 12 -16.24 -5.39 -2.23
CA GLN A 12 -15.41 -5.27 -3.42
C GLN A 12 -15.83 -4.03 -4.21
N ARG A 13 -14.88 -3.42 -4.90
CA ARG A 13 -15.06 -2.26 -5.76
C ARG A 13 -14.16 -2.45 -6.96
N ASP A 14 -14.75 -2.33 -8.14
CA ASP A 14 -14.05 -2.43 -9.42
C ASP A 14 -13.85 -1.04 -10.05
N GLU A 15 -14.42 0.00 -9.42
CA GLU A 15 -14.37 1.40 -9.81
C GLU A 15 -13.70 2.29 -8.74
N GLY A 16 -13.53 3.57 -9.05
CA GLY A 16 -12.83 4.53 -8.19
C GLY A 16 -13.49 4.71 -6.82
N LEU A 17 -12.67 4.83 -5.78
CA LEU A 17 -13.12 4.99 -4.39
C LEU A 17 -12.65 6.33 -3.81
N THR A 18 -13.59 7.15 -3.34
CA THR A 18 -13.25 8.38 -2.60
C THR A 18 -13.37 8.13 -1.11
N LEU A 19 -12.28 8.35 -0.38
CA LEU A 19 -12.21 8.22 1.07
C LEU A 19 -12.06 9.60 1.71
N ARG A 20 -12.70 9.80 2.86
CA ARG A 20 -12.62 11.06 3.61
C ARG A 20 -12.44 10.79 5.11
N ALA A 21 -11.62 11.61 5.76
CA ALA A 21 -11.62 11.67 7.22
C ALA A 21 -12.89 12.36 7.69
N SER A 22 -13.68 11.71 8.55
CA SER A 22 -14.89 12.29 9.13
C SER A 22 -15.10 11.74 10.53
N ARG A 23 -15.24 12.60 11.53
CA ARG A 23 -15.57 12.24 12.93
C ARG A 23 -14.72 11.09 13.50
N GLY A 24 -13.41 11.11 13.25
CA GLY A 24 -12.52 10.05 13.73
C GLY A 24 -12.66 8.72 12.98
N ARG A 25 -13.22 8.72 11.76
CA ARG A 25 -13.43 7.53 10.92
C ARG A 25 -13.10 7.79 9.45
N ILE A 26 -12.97 6.71 8.68
CA ILE A 26 -12.83 6.74 7.23
C ILE A 26 -14.22 6.58 6.61
N ALA A 27 -14.78 7.68 6.10
CA ALA A 27 -16.03 7.67 5.35
C ALA A 27 -15.80 7.25 3.89
N GLY A 28 -16.87 6.75 3.25
CA GLY A 28 -16.84 6.25 1.86
C GLY A 28 -16.79 4.72 1.75
N VAL A 29 -16.78 4.02 2.89
CA VAL A 29 -16.81 2.55 2.98
C VAL A 29 -17.73 2.09 4.11
N SER A 30 -18.32 0.91 3.95
CA SER A 30 -19.23 0.34 4.94
C SER A 30 -18.56 0.17 6.30
N GLY A 31 -19.28 0.52 7.37
CA GLY A 31 -18.81 0.44 8.75
C GLY A 31 -17.82 1.53 9.19
N GLU A 32 -17.45 2.45 8.29
CA GLU A 32 -16.57 3.60 8.54
C GLU A 32 -15.39 3.28 9.47
N PRO A 33 -14.49 2.36 9.07
CA PRO A 33 -13.41 1.93 9.95
C PRO A 33 -12.38 3.06 10.15
N GLN A 34 -11.52 2.92 11.16
CA GLN A 34 -10.34 3.77 11.32
C GLN A 34 -9.14 3.28 10.49
N LEU A 35 -9.19 2.02 10.04
CA LEU A 35 -8.15 1.34 9.27
C LEU A 35 -8.80 0.47 8.20
N LEU A 36 -8.36 0.66 6.95
CA LEU A 36 -8.88 0.02 5.76
C LEU A 36 -7.74 -0.55 4.91
N TRP A 37 -7.85 -1.82 4.54
CA TRP A 37 -7.00 -2.47 3.55
C TRP A 37 -7.67 -2.47 2.18
N LEU A 38 -6.94 -2.00 1.17
CA LEU A 38 -7.25 -2.18 -0.24
C LEU A 38 -6.33 -3.28 -0.78
N LEU A 39 -6.92 -4.38 -1.23
CA LEU A 39 -6.17 -5.49 -1.82
C LEU A 39 -6.51 -5.60 -3.31
N PRO A 40 -5.50 -5.65 -4.20
CA PRO A 40 -5.76 -5.88 -5.61
C PRO A 40 -6.34 -7.28 -5.77
N GLU A 41 -7.15 -7.48 -6.80
CA GLU A 41 -7.68 -8.81 -7.12
C GLU A 41 -6.58 -9.76 -7.60
N GLN A 42 -5.61 -9.22 -8.34
CA GLN A 42 -4.49 -9.96 -8.90
C GLN A 42 -3.22 -9.73 -8.08
N PRO A 43 -2.31 -10.72 -7.95
CA PRO A 43 -1.08 -10.62 -7.14
C PRO A 43 -0.20 -9.41 -7.50
N ASN A 44 -0.20 -9.02 -8.77
CA ASN A 44 0.57 -7.95 -9.39
C ASN A 44 -0.32 -6.75 -9.77
N GLY A 45 -1.54 -6.70 -9.24
CA GLY A 45 -2.44 -5.58 -9.41
C GLY A 45 -1.92 -4.30 -8.77
N SER A 46 -2.47 -3.18 -9.22
CA SER A 46 -2.08 -1.85 -8.77
C SER A 46 -3.28 -0.96 -8.54
N PHE A 47 -3.14 -0.01 -7.63
CA PHE A 47 -4.08 1.06 -7.38
C PHE A 47 -3.57 2.37 -7.94
N TRP A 48 -4.49 3.20 -8.42
CA TRP A 48 -4.24 4.60 -8.66
C TRP A 48 -4.71 5.38 -7.44
N LEU A 49 -3.82 6.20 -6.88
CA LEU A 49 -4.15 7.19 -5.87
C LEU A 49 -3.77 8.56 -6.43
N GLN A 50 -4.79 9.34 -6.78
CA GLN A 50 -4.62 10.57 -7.55
C GLN A 50 -3.85 10.31 -8.85
N GLN A 51 -2.65 10.88 -8.99
CA GLN A 51 -1.81 10.78 -10.19
C GLN A 51 -0.71 9.73 -10.04
N ARG A 52 -0.64 9.01 -8.91
CA ARG A 52 0.43 8.05 -8.63
C ARG A 52 -0.11 6.63 -8.57
N ARG A 53 0.62 5.71 -9.18
CA ARG A 53 0.32 4.28 -9.17
C ARG A 53 1.09 3.57 -8.06
N TYR A 54 0.39 2.72 -7.32
CA TYR A 54 0.92 1.90 -6.23
C TYR A 54 0.66 0.43 -6.52
N ARG A 55 1.67 -0.42 -6.38
CA ARG A 55 1.54 -1.87 -6.60
C ARG A 55 1.12 -2.59 -5.31
N GLY A 56 0.49 -3.75 -5.42
CA GLY A 56 0.17 -4.57 -4.25
C GLY A 56 -0.87 -3.92 -3.33
N ALA A 57 -0.79 -4.20 -2.03
CA ALA A 57 -1.79 -3.75 -1.06
C ALA A 57 -1.56 -2.29 -0.64
N LEU A 58 -2.65 -1.58 -0.37
CA LEU A 58 -2.64 -0.25 0.22
C LEU A 58 -3.35 -0.30 1.58
N LEU A 59 -2.66 0.18 2.62
CA LEU A 59 -3.23 0.42 3.93
C LEU A 59 -3.63 1.89 4.02
N VAL A 60 -4.90 2.16 4.25
CA VAL A 60 -5.40 3.51 4.53
C VAL A 60 -5.77 3.58 6.00
N GLN A 61 -5.19 4.52 6.73
CA GLN A 61 -5.47 4.72 8.15
C GLN A 61 -5.80 6.18 8.45
N LEU A 62 -6.64 6.39 9.45
CA LEU A 62 -6.84 7.70 10.04
C LEU A 62 -5.86 7.88 11.21
N LYS A 63 -4.95 8.83 11.08
CA LYS A 63 -4.01 9.20 12.15
C LYS A 63 -4.07 10.71 12.35
N GLU A 64 -4.29 11.13 13.60
CA GLU A 64 -4.35 12.57 13.97
C GLU A 64 -5.34 13.37 13.10
N GLY A 65 -6.49 12.75 12.77
CA GLY A 65 -7.54 13.37 11.95
C GLY A 65 -7.22 13.47 10.46
N ARG A 66 -6.10 12.91 9.99
CA ARG A 66 -5.69 12.90 8.58
C ARG A 66 -5.64 11.48 8.02
N LEU A 67 -5.99 11.33 6.75
CA LEU A 67 -5.82 10.07 6.05
C LEU A 67 -4.36 9.89 5.64
N GLN A 68 -3.81 8.71 5.94
CA GLN A 68 -2.52 8.26 5.49
C GLN A 68 -2.72 7.02 4.60
N ALA A 69 -2.09 7.02 3.44
CA ALA A 69 -2.05 5.87 2.54
C ALA A 69 -0.63 5.29 2.54
N ILE A 70 -0.51 4.06 2.99
CA ILE A 70 0.76 3.35 3.17
C ILE A 70 0.75 2.16 2.21
N ASN A 71 1.70 2.13 1.30
CA ASN A 71 1.84 1.01 0.38
C ASN A 71 2.65 -0.12 1.02
N ARG A 72 2.09 -1.34 1.01
CA ARG A 72 2.76 -2.53 1.51
C ARG A 72 3.12 -3.42 0.33
N LEU A 73 4.38 -3.41 -0.08
CA LEU A 73 4.88 -4.38 -1.06
C LEU A 73 5.47 -5.57 -0.30
N GLY A 74 5.24 -6.79 -0.81
CA GLY A 74 5.96 -7.95 -0.33
C GLY A 74 7.46 -7.77 -0.56
N VAL A 75 8.28 -8.23 0.38
CA VAL A 75 9.75 -8.06 0.35
C VAL A 75 10.38 -8.62 -0.93
N GLU A 76 9.70 -9.55 -1.60
CA GLU A 76 10.12 -10.19 -2.86
C GLU A 76 10.14 -9.25 -4.08
N SER A 77 9.59 -8.04 -3.98
CA SER A 77 9.62 -7.02 -5.07
C SER A 77 10.38 -5.73 -4.74
N TYR A 78 11.01 -5.65 -3.56
CA TYR A 78 11.71 -4.44 -3.11
C TYR A 78 13.18 -4.32 -3.56
N LEU A 79 13.77 -5.37 -4.12
CA LEU A 79 15.19 -5.36 -4.45
C LEU A 79 15.61 -4.48 -5.66
N PRO A 80 14.81 -4.23 -6.72
CA PRO A 80 15.29 -3.41 -7.83
C PRO A 80 15.17 -1.91 -7.62
N SER A 81 14.19 -1.44 -6.83
CA SER A 81 13.77 -0.02 -6.89
C SER A 81 14.44 0.90 -5.87
N VAL A 82 15.21 0.38 -4.92
CA VAL A 82 15.99 1.22 -3.97
C VAL A 82 17.50 1.14 -4.23
N VAL A 83 17.98 0.12 -4.94
CA VAL A 83 19.41 -0.02 -5.30
C VAL A 83 19.78 0.83 -6.53
N GLY A 84 18.83 1.08 -7.45
CA GLY A 84 19.11 1.84 -8.67
C GLY A 84 19.30 3.35 -8.48
N ALA A 85 18.94 3.92 -7.32
CA ALA A 85 19.02 5.37 -7.08
C ALA A 85 20.27 5.81 -6.31
N GLU A 86 21.01 4.90 -5.65
CA GLU A 86 22.19 5.24 -4.83
C GLU A 86 23.42 4.36 -5.10
N MET A 87 23.50 3.67 -6.24
CA MET A 87 24.72 2.94 -6.64
C MET A 87 25.43 3.66 -7.79
N PRO A 88 26.57 4.34 -7.54
CA PRO A 88 27.45 4.80 -8.62
C PRO A 88 27.99 3.58 -9.39
N HIS A 89 28.15 3.74 -10.71
CA HIS A 89 28.49 2.71 -11.72
C HIS A 89 29.79 1.90 -11.51
N GLN A 90 30.47 1.99 -10.36
CA GLN A 90 31.84 1.52 -10.18
C GLN A 90 32.04 0.47 -9.07
N TRP A 91 31.02 -0.27 -8.64
CA TRP A 91 31.22 -1.38 -7.69
C TRP A 91 31.36 -2.74 -8.38
N PRO A 92 32.42 -3.52 -8.06
CA PRO A 92 32.64 -4.85 -8.62
C PRO A 92 31.68 -5.89 -8.01
N ALA A 93 31.48 -6.99 -8.74
CA ALA A 93 30.36 -7.93 -8.67
C ALA A 93 30.19 -8.76 -7.36
N GLU A 94 30.88 -8.43 -6.28
CA GLU A 94 30.94 -9.25 -5.06
C GLU A 94 30.10 -8.75 -3.87
N ALA A 95 29.40 -7.63 -3.99
CA ALA A 95 28.60 -7.04 -2.90
C ALA A 95 27.17 -7.62 -2.73
N LEU A 96 26.87 -8.82 -3.26
CA LEU A 96 25.54 -9.44 -3.22
C LEU A 96 25.46 -10.67 -2.30
N ARG A 97 26.05 -10.60 -1.11
CA ARG A 97 25.64 -11.47 0.00
C ARG A 97 25.75 -10.73 1.32
N VAL A 98 24.65 -10.14 1.76
CA VAL A 98 24.42 -10.04 3.21
C VAL A 98 23.02 -10.56 3.50
N GLN A 99 23.05 -11.66 4.25
CA GLN A 99 21.96 -12.36 4.90
C GLN A 99 21.01 -11.38 5.60
N SER A 100 19.72 -11.54 5.32
CA SER A 100 18.62 -10.89 6.03
C SER A 100 18.72 -11.17 7.53
N VAL A 101 18.68 -10.12 8.35
CA VAL A 101 18.38 -10.20 9.79
C VAL A 101 16.87 -10.15 10.03
#